data_AF-A0A7K4VV29-F1
#
_entry.id   AF-A0A7K4VV29-F1
#
_cell.length_a   1.000
_cell.length_b   1.000
_cell.length_c   1.000
_cell.angle_alpha   90.00
_cell.angle_beta   90.00
_cell.angle_gamma   90.00
#
_symmetry.space_group_name_H-M   'P 1'
#
loop_
_entity.id
_entity.type
_entity.pdbx_description
1 polymer ?
#
loop_
_entity_poly.entity_id
_entity_poly.type
_entity_poly.pdbx_seq_one_letter_code
_entity_poly.pdbx_strand_id
1 'polypeptide(L)' 'LEKAIVNISRVIEQIENWTKNAISALEQDVTSIPKVAIQNRIALDLLLASKGGVCTVVNTSCCVYVDQTLRIQTDLE' A
#
# COMPACT_ATOMS: atom_id res chain seq x y z
N LEU A 1 10.74 14.84 -38.33
CA LEU A 1 11.36 14.58 -37.01
C LEU A 1 10.57 15.26 -35.89
N GLU A 2 10.37 16.58 -35.93
CA GLU A 2 9.61 17.34 -34.91
C GLU A 2 8.21 16.80 -34.64
N LYS A 3 7.43 16.48 -35.69
CA LYS A 3 6.10 15.86 -35.53
C LYS A 3 6.13 14.51 -34.78
N ALA A 4 7.18 13.73 -34.97
CA ALA A 4 7.34 12.46 -34.27
C ALA A 4 7.69 12.69 -32.79
N ILE A 5 8.55 13.67 -32.50
CA ILE A 5 8.91 14.07 -31.13
C ILE A 5 7.65 14.55 -30.38
N VAL A 6 6.87 15.47 -30.96
CA VAL A 6 5.63 15.97 -30.34
C VAL A 6 4.62 14.85 -30.09
N ASN A 7 4.48 13.91 -31.02
CA ASN A 7 3.59 12.77 -30.83
C ASN A 7 4.06 11.84 -29.70
N ILE A 8 5.37 11.61 -29.57
CA ILE A 8 5.94 10.81 -28.48
C ILE A 8 5.71 11.51 -27.13
N SER A 9 5.98 12.82 -27.03
CA SER A 9 5.73 13.60 -25.80
C SER A 9 4.28 13.47 -25.33
N ARG A 10 3.30 13.62 -26.24
CA ARG A 10 1.88 13.45 -25.93
C ARG A 10 1.55 12.04 -25.39
N VAL A 11 2.15 11.01 -25.97
CA VAL A 11 1.91 9.62 -25.53
C VAL A 11 2.52 9.39 -24.14
N ILE A 12 3.69 9.96 -23.86
CA ILE A 12 4.32 9.87 -22.53
C ILE A 12 3.44 10.54 -21.47
N GLU A 13 2.93 11.75 -21.72
CA GLU A 13 2.01 12.45 -20.81
C GLU A 13 0.72 11.65 -20.53
N GLN A 14 0.18 10.98 -21.56
CA GLN A 14 -1.00 10.12 -21.39
C GLN A 14 -0.70 8.90 -20.52
N ILE A 15 0.44 8.25 -20.76
CA ILE A 15 0.86 7.09 -19.98
C ILE A 15 1.13 7.49 -18.52
N GLU A 16 1.76 8.65 -18.29
CA GLU A 16 1.98 9.18 -16.95
C GLU A 16 0.65 9.36 -16.21
N ASN A 17 -0.33 10.05 -16.81
CA ASN A 17 -1.63 10.27 -16.19
C ASN A 17 -2.38 8.97 -15.89
N TRP A 18 -2.37 8.01 -16.82
CA TRP A 18 -2.99 6.70 -16.58
C TRP A 18 -2.29 5.92 -15.47
N THR A 19 -0.96 5.99 -15.42
CA THR A 19 -0.16 5.32 -14.38
C THR A 19 -0.45 5.94 -13.02
N LYS A 20 -0.46 7.28 -12.91
CA LYS A 20 -0.81 7.99 -11.67
C LYS A 20 -2.20 7.59 -11.17
N ASN A 21 -3.21 7.62 -12.06
CA ASN A 21 -4.58 7.22 -11.72
C ASN A 21 -4.68 5.76 -11.25
N ALA A 22 -3.99 4.84 -11.91
CA ALA A 22 -4.00 3.43 -11.53
C ALA A 22 -3.36 3.19 -10.15
N ILE A 23 -2.27 3.89 -9.83
CA ILE A 23 -1.62 3.81 -8.53
C ILE A 23 -2.52 4.40 -7.44
N SER A 24 -3.16 5.56 -7.67
CA SER A 24 -4.11 6.14 -6.71
C SER A 24 -5.30 5.22 -6.44
N ALA A 25 -5.85 4.58 -7.47
CA ALA A 25 -6.94 3.61 -7.30
C ALA A 25 -6.48 2.40 -6.47
N LEU A 26 -5.28 1.88 -6.75
CA LEU A 26 -4.72 0.77 -6.00
C LEU A 26 -4.48 1.13 -4.52
N GLU A 27 -3.93 2.31 -4.25
CA GLU A 27 -3.71 2.81 -2.88
C GLU A 27 -5.03 2.86 -2.09
N GLN A 28 -6.11 3.34 -2.71
CA GLN A 28 -7.45 3.39 -2.11
C GLN A 28 -8.01 1.98 -1.83
N ASP A 29 -7.82 1.05 -2.76
CA ASP A 29 -8.29 -0.33 -2.59
C ASP A 29 -7.56 -1.04 -1.43
N VAL A 30 -6.24 -0.86 -1.33
CA VAL A 30 -5.43 -1.62 -0.36
C VAL A 30 -5.38 -1.00 1.03
N THR A 31 -5.65 0.30 1.20
CA THR A 31 -5.55 0.99 2.51
C THR A 31 -6.55 0.49 3.57
N SER A 32 -7.60 -0.21 3.16
CA SER A 32 -8.60 -0.79 4.08
C SER A 32 -8.12 -2.09 4.75
N ILE A 33 -7.33 -2.90 4.04
CA ILE A 33 -6.92 -4.25 4.48
C ILE A 33 -6.06 -4.20 5.76
N PRO A 34 -5.03 -3.34 5.86
CA PRO A 34 -4.22 -3.24 7.08
C PRO A 34 -5.05 -2.86 8.31
N LYS A 35 -6.10 -2.04 8.17
CA LYS A 35 -6.96 -1.64 9.29
C LYS A 35 -7.66 -2.85 9.90
N VAL A 36 -8.21 -3.72 9.05
CA VAL A 36 -8.85 -4.97 9.50
C VAL A 36 -7.82 -5.96 10.05
N ALA A 37 -6.67 -6.10 9.40
CA ALA A 37 -5.59 -6.99 9.86
C ALA A 37 -5.05 -6.58 11.24
N ILE A 38 -4.88 -5.28 11.49
CA ILE A 38 -4.45 -4.74 12.79
C ILE A 38 -5.54 -4.97 13.85
N GLN A 39 -6.81 -4.73 13.54
CA GLN A 39 -7.90 -5.02 14.47
C GLN A 39 -7.94 -6.51 14.85
N ASN A 40 -7.81 -7.40 13.86
CA ASN A 40 -7.73 -8.85 14.10
C ASN A 40 -6.51 -9.21 14.96
N ARG A 41 -5.35 -8.58 14.71
CA ARG A 41 -4.14 -8.79 15.51
C ARG A 41 -4.37 -8.39 16.97
N ILE A 42 -4.93 -7.21 17.23
CA ILE A 42 -5.23 -6.73 18.58
C ILE A 42 -6.19 -7.68 19.30
N ALA A 43 -7.28 -8.07 18.63
CA ALA A 43 -8.24 -9.01 19.21
C ALA A 43 -7.61 -10.36 19.55
N LEU A 44 -6.78 -10.91 18.65
CA LEU A 44 -6.08 -12.17 18.89
C LEU A 44 -5.01 -12.04 20.00
N ASP A 45 -4.28 -10.93 20.06
CA ASP A 45 -3.29 -10.69 21.11
C ASP A 45 -3.96 -10.58 22.49
N LEU A 46 -5.15 -9.98 22.57
CA LEU A 46 -5.96 -9.95 23.79
C LEU A 46 -6.40 -11.36 24.21
N LEU A 47 -6.92 -12.16 23.26
CA LEU A 47 -7.34 -13.55 23.53
C LEU A 47 -6.17 -14.45 23.94
N LEU A 48 -4.97 -14.17 23.43
CA LEU A 48 -3.75 -14.94 23.66
C LEU A 48 -2.82 -14.29 24.69
N ALA A 49 -3.30 -13.31 25.47
CA ALA A 49 -2.47 -12.55 26.40
C ALA A 49 -1.70 -13.44 27.38
N SER A 50 -2.35 -14.50 27.91
CA SER A 50 -1.71 -15.47 28.82
C SER A 50 -0.66 -16.35 28.14
N LYS A 51 -0.66 -16.42 26.81
CA LYS A 51 0.32 -17.16 25.99
C LYS A 51 1.35 -16.24 25.33
N GLY A 52 1.37 -14.96 25.69
CA GLY A 52 2.30 -13.97 25.13
C GLY A 52 1.92 -13.43 23.76
N GLY A 53 0.64 -13.54 23.36
CA GLY A 53 0.13 -13.01 22.09
C GLY A 53 0.42 -13.88 20.87
N VAL A 54 -0.04 -13.42 19.70
CA VAL A 54 0.00 -14.14 18.42
C VAL A 54 1.43 -14.47 18.02
N CYS A 55 2.38 -13.54 18.15
CA CYS A 55 3.77 -13.75 17.70
C CYS A 55 4.47 -14.87 18.50
N THR A 56 4.22 -14.91 19.81
CA THR A 56 4.73 -15.98 20.68
C THR A 56 4.08 -17.32 20.35
N VAL A 57 2.76 -17.35 20.17
CA VAL A 57 2.00 -18.57 19.88
C VAL A 57 2.36 -19.17 18.52
N VAL A 58 2.57 -18.34 17.50
CA VAL A 58 2.99 -18.78 16.16
C VAL A 58 4.47 -19.18 16.13
N ASN A 59 5.26 -18.77 17.13
CA ASN A 59 6.69 -19.04 17.26
C ASN A 59 7.49 -18.52 16.05
N THR A 60 7.19 -17.29 15.62
CA THR A 60 7.90 -16.59 14.53
C THR A 60 8.24 -15.16 14.95
N SER A 61 9.17 -14.52 14.22
CA SER A 61 9.36 -13.07 14.33
C SER A 61 8.04 -12.34 14.08
N CYS A 62 7.81 -11.26 14.83
CA CYS A 62 6.57 -10.51 14.72
C CYS A 62 6.55 -9.63 13.45
N CYS A 63 5.46 -9.71 12.68
CA CYS A 63 5.27 -8.86 11.51
C CYS A 63 4.44 -7.62 11.88
N VAL A 64 4.80 -6.47 11.31
CA VAL A 64 4.08 -5.21 11.47
C VAL A 64 3.71 -4.63 10.11
N TYR A 65 2.59 -3.92 10.05
CA TYR A 65 2.25 -3.10 8.90
C TYR A 65 2.98 -1.76 8.99
N VAL A 66 3.59 -1.33 7.89
CA VAL A 66 4.21 -0.01 7.74
C VAL A 66 3.41 0.76 6.72
N ASP A 67 2.84 1.89 7.14
CA ASP A 67 2.04 2.73 6.26
C ASP A 67 2.93 3.50 5.27
N GLN A 68 2.63 3.37 3.98
CA GLN A 68 3.35 4.03 2.88
C GLN A 68 2.50 5.08 2.15
N THR A 69 1.29 5.37 2.64
CA THR A 69 0.34 6.32 2.02
C THR A 69 1.02 7.67 1.70
N LEU A 70 1.74 8.26 2.66
CA LEU A 70 2.44 9.54 2.44
C LEU A 70 3.49 9.47 1.34
N ARG A 71 4.25 8.38 1.28
CA ARG A 71 5.27 8.19 0.23
C ARG A 71 4.61 8.07 -1.14
N ILE A 72 3.53 7.28 -1.24
CA ILE A 72 2.79 7.09 -2.50
C ILE A 72 2.25 8.44 -2.97
N GLN A 73 1.66 9.24 -2.08
CA GLN A 73 1.16 10.57 -2.41
C GLN A 73 2.27 11.49 -2.93
N THR A 74 3.43 11.53 -2.26
CA THR A 74 4.58 12.34 -2.72
C THR A 74 5.13 11.86 -4.07
N ASP A 75 5.16 10.55 -4.34
CA ASP A 75 5.66 9.99 -5.60
C ASP A 75 4.68 10.23 -6.77
N LEU A 76 3.42 10.59 -6.50
CA LEU A 76 2.38 10.85 -7.50
C LEU A 76 2.20 12.34 -7.86
N GLU A 77 2.66 13.25 -7.02
CA GLU A 77 2.71 14.69 -7.30
C GLU A 77 3.73 14.98 -8.43
#